data_AF-A0A829N1S9-F1
#
_entry.id   AF-A0A829N1S9-F1
#
_cell.length_a   1.000
_cell.length_b   1.000
_cell.length_c   1.000
_cell.angle_alpha   90.00
_cell.angle_beta   90.00
_cell.angle_gamma   90.00
#
_symmetry.space_group_name_H-M   'P 1'
#
loop_
_entity.id
_entity.type
_entity.pdbx_description
1 polymer ?
#
loop_
_entity_poly.entity_id
_entity_poly.type
_entity_poly.pdbx_seq_one_letter_code
_entity_poly.pdbx_strand_id
1 'polypeptide(L)' 'MWPLDFHTAIIQKKVAPAADFNRDVYDRLRPGGSYIIVDHVAAVGAGTHDAQSLHRIEPASVRVEVEAAGSRVSARR' A
#
# COMPACT_ATOMS: atom_id res chain seq x y z
N MET A 1 8.63 15.44 -11.53
CA MET A 1 7.42 14.62 -11.79
C MET A 1 7.10 13.93 -10.47
N TRP A 2 6.15 14.46 -9.71
CA TRP A 2 5.84 14.01 -8.35
C TRP A 2 5.04 12.69 -8.41
N PRO A 3 5.58 11.55 -7.95
CA PRO A 3 4.79 10.34 -7.79
C PRO A 3 3.88 10.48 -6.57
N LEU A 4 2.74 9.78 -6.60
CA LEU A 4 1.70 9.81 -5.58
C LEU A 4 2.26 9.92 -4.16
N ASP A 5 1.94 11.03 -3.51
CA ASP A 5 2.03 11.17 -2.08
C ASP A 5 0.70 10.71 -1.45
N PHE A 6 0.74 9.64 -0.65
CA PHE A 6 -0.41 9.11 0.09
C PHE A 6 -0.87 10.03 1.25
N HIS A 7 -0.28 11.23 1.42
CA HIS A 7 -0.79 12.32 2.28
C HIS A 7 -2.04 13.03 1.73
N THR A 8 -2.90 12.36 0.96
CA THR A 8 -4.22 12.91 0.61
C THR A 8 -5.19 12.67 1.77
N ALA A 9 -6.04 13.67 2.05
CA ALA A 9 -6.99 13.74 3.16
C ALA A 9 -7.98 12.56 3.32
N ILE A 10 -7.89 11.54 2.45
CA ILE A 10 -8.62 10.27 2.53
C ILE A 10 -8.08 9.41 3.69
N ILE A 11 -6.79 9.50 4.03
CA ILE A 11 -6.16 8.67 5.09
C ILE A 11 -6.16 9.38 6.47
N GLN A 12 -6.26 10.71 6.53
CA GLN A 12 -6.27 11.40 7.83
C GLN A 12 -7.59 11.25 8.60
N LYS A 13 -8.65 10.73 7.97
CA LYS A 13 -9.98 10.64 8.56
C LYS A 13 -10.37 9.17 8.78
N LYS A 14 -9.92 8.59 9.90
CA LYS A 14 -10.31 7.22 10.36
C LYS A 14 -10.31 6.20 9.21
N VAL A 15 -9.13 5.83 8.71
CA VAL A 15 -8.98 4.87 7.62
C VAL A 15 -9.63 3.55 8.01
N ALA A 16 -10.40 2.97 7.09
CA ALA A 16 -10.67 1.54 7.15
C ALA A 16 -9.34 0.77 7.26
N PRO A 17 -9.30 -0.42 7.88
CA PRO A 17 -8.13 -1.30 7.84
C PRO A 17 -7.53 -1.36 6.43
N ALA A 18 -6.20 -1.39 6.31
CA ALA A 18 -5.51 -1.42 5.01
C ALA A 18 -6.06 -2.51 4.07
N ALA A 19 -6.49 -3.64 4.63
CA ALA A 19 -7.17 -4.71 3.90
C ALA A 19 -8.45 -4.25 3.17
N ASP A 20 -9.32 -3.50 3.85
CA ASP A 20 -10.57 -2.99 3.28
C ASP A 20 -10.27 -1.98 2.17
N PHE A 21 -9.30 -1.10 2.40
CA PHE A 21 -8.87 -0.13 1.39
C PHE A 21 -8.29 -0.82 0.14
N ASN A 22 -7.43 -1.82 0.33
CA ASN A 22 -6.83 -2.58 -0.77
C ASN A 22 -7.90 -3.31 -1.59
N ARG A 23 -8.92 -3.89 -0.93
CA ARG A 23 -10.08 -4.50 -1.59
C ARG A 23 -10.87 -3.46 -2.38
N ASP A 24 -11.17 -2.33 -1.76
CA ASP A 24 -11.92 -1.24 -2.38
C ASP A 24 -11.22 -0.68 -3.63
N VAL A 25 -9.89 -0.53 -3.58
CA VAL A 25 -9.10 -0.12 -4.74
C VAL A 25 -9.16 -1.20 -5.81
N TYR A 26 -8.92 -2.47 -5.45
CA TYR A 26 -8.93 -3.58 -6.40
C TYR A 26 -10.26 -3.67 -7.17
N ASP A 27 -11.39 -3.59 -6.48
CA ASP A 27 -12.73 -3.69 -7.08
C ASP A 27 -13.06 -2.51 -8.01
N ARG A 28 -12.37 -1.38 -7.85
CA ARG A 28 -12.54 -0.17 -8.69
C ARG A 28 -11.57 -0.12 -9.85
N LEU A 29 -10.55 -0.97 -9.89
CA LEU A 29 -9.61 -0.99 -11.01
C LEU A 29 -10.32 -1.45 -12.30
N ARG A 30 -10.09 -0.72 -13.39
CA ARG A 30 -10.42 -1.21 -14.73
C ARG A 30 -9.59 -2.45 -15.05
N PRO A 31 -10.06 -3.37 -15.92
CA PRO A 31 -9.24 -4.48 -16.38
C PRO A 31 -7.89 -3.99 -16.92
N GLY A 32 -6.79 -4.54 -16.38
CA GLY A 32 -5.42 -4.13 -16.72
C GLY A 32 -4.91 -2.88 -15.99
N GLY A 33 -5.71 -2.28 -15.10
CA GLY A 33 -5.30 -1.17 -14.24
C GLY A 33 -4.20 -1.57 -13.25
N SER A 34 -3.41 -0.59 -12.81
CA SER A 34 -2.35 -0.79 -11.82
C SER A 34 -2.64 0.00 -10.55
N TYR A 35 -2.46 -0.65 -9.41
CA TYR A 35 -2.40 -0.01 -8.10
C TYR A 35 -0.92 0.06 -7.67
N ILE A 36 -0.42 1.26 -7.41
CA ILE A 36 0.99 1.51 -7.11
C ILE A 36 1.09 2.01 -5.67
N ILE A 37 1.93 1.33 -4.88
CA ILE A 37 2.27 1.73 -3.52
C ILE A 37 3.72 2.25 -3.56
N VAL A 38 3.95 3.43 -2.99
CA VAL A 38 5.24 4.10 -2.94
C VAL A 38 5.51 4.49 -1.50
N ASP A 39 6.61 4.00 -0.95
CA ASP A 39 7.04 4.26 0.42
C ASP A 39 8.55 3.96 0.53
N HIS A 40 9.21 4.42 1.60
CA HIS A 40 10.57 4.00 1.89
C HIS A 40 10.59 2.59 2.47
N VAL A 41 11.69 1.87 2.23
CA VAL A 41 11.86 0.51 2.77
C VAL A 41 12.14 0.59 4.27
N ALA A 42 11.33 -0.11 5.06
CA ALA A 42 11.57 -0.33 6.49
C ALA A 42 12.61 -1.44 6.73
N ALA A 43 13.10 -1.56 7.96
CA ALA A 43 13.94 -2.68 8.35
C ALA A 43 13.16 -4.01 8.25
N VAL A 44 13.87 -5.11 8.00
CA VAL A 44 13.27 -6.46 8.00
C VAL A 44 12.66 -6.76 9.36
N GLY A 45 11.42 -7.25 9.36
CA GLY A 45 10.67 -7.55 10.58
C GLY A 45 9.97 -6.34 11.21
N ALA A 46 10.12 -5.13 10.66
CA ALA A 46 9.38 -3.96 11.13
C ALA A 46 7.89 -4.01 10.77
N GLY A 47 7.52 -4.81 9.76
CA GLY A 47 6.14 -4.89 9.31
C GLY A 47 5.61 -3.54 8.83
N THR A 48 4.57 -3.05 9.51
CA THR A 48 3.94 -1.73 9.27
C THR A 48 4.18 -0.74 10.43
N HIS A 49 4.98 -1.11 11.43
CA HIS A 49 5.19 -0.32 12.64
C HIS A 49 5.70 1.10 12.35
N ASP A 50 6.62 1.22 11.40
CA ASP A 50 7.29 2.48 11.06
C ASP A 50 6.52 3.32 10.02
N ALA A 51 5.39 2.82 9.50
CA ALA A 51 4.68 3.45 8.39
C ALA A 51 4.13 4.83 8.76
N GLN A 52 3.60 4.99 9.97
CA GLN A 52 3.00 6.25 10.43
C GLN A 52 4.04 7.26 10.93
N SER A 53 5.09 6.79 11.60
CA SER A 53 6.07 7.66 12.27
C SER A 53 7.23 8.07 11.36
N LEU A 54 7.68 7.16 10.49
CA LEU A 54 8.88 7.34 9.67
C LEU A 54 8.57 7.34 8.17
N HIS A 55 7.34 7.04 7.77
CA HIS A 55 6.97 6.81 6.38
C HIS A 55 7.91 5.76 5.76
N ARG A 56 7.90 4.56 6.36
CA ARG A 56 8.63 3.38 5.93
C ARG A 56 7.77 2.14 6.10
N ILE A 57 7.76 1.26 5.11
CA ILE A 57 7.03 -0.02 5.18
C ILE A 57 7.88 -1.19 4.69
N GLU A 58 7.69 -2.34 5.32
CA GLU A 58 8.34 -3.57 4.87
C GLU A 58 7.63 -4.13 3.62
N PRO A 59 8.33 -4.31 2.48
CA PRO A 59 7.69 -4.75 1.24
C PRO A 59 6.98 -6.11 1.32
N ALA A 60 7.44 -7.00 2.21
CA ALA A 60 6.81 -8.31 2.43
C ALA A 60 5.39 -8.16 2.99
N SER A 61 5.18 -7.25 3.94
CA SER A 61 3.87 -6.95 4.52
C SER A 61 2.91 -6.40 3.47
N VAL A 62 3.39 -5.45 2.65
CA VAL A 62 2.61 -4.88 1.55
C VAL A 62 2.17 -5.96 0.57
N ARG A 63 3.08 -6.87 0.18
CA ARG A 63 2.75 -7.97 -0.73
C ARG A 63 1.63 -8.85 -0.17
N VAL A 64 1.72 -9.25 1.09
CA VAL A 64 0.68 -10.07 1.74
C VAL A 64 -0.68 -9.37 1.70
N GLU A 65 -0.73 -8.08 2.05
CA GLU A 65 -1.98 -7.33 2.11
C GLU A 65 -2.64 -7.14 0.73
N VAL A 66 -1.87 -6.80 -0.31
CA VAL A 66 -2.42 -6.57 -1.65
C VAL A 66 -2.78 -7.87 -2.37
N GLU A 67 -2.04 -8.96 -2.13
CA GLU A 67 -2.36 -10.29 -2.66
C GLU A 67 -3.64 -10.84 -2.00
N ALA A 68 -3.84 -10.60 -0.70
CA ALA A 68 -5.10 -10.92 -0.02
C ALA A 68 -6.30 -10.15 -0.61
N ALA A 69 -6.08 -8.96 -1.17
CA ALA A 69 -7.07 -8.20 -1.92
C ALA A 69 -7.31 -8.73 -3.36
N GLY A 70 -6.52 -9.70 -3.84
CA GLY A 70 -6.63 -10.28 -5.19
C GLY A 70 -5.69 -9.66 -6.22
N SER A 71 -4.81 -8.75 -5.81
CA SER A 71 -3.80 -8.18 -6.71
C SER A 71 -2.69 -9.18 -7.02
N ARG A 72 -2.12 -9.10 -8.22
CA ARG A 72 -0.86 -9.78 -8.54
C ARG A 72 0.29 -8.79 -8.42
N VAL A 73 1.31 -9.11 -7.64
CA VAL A 73 2.44 -8.19 -7.41
C VAL A 73 3.52 -8.36 -8.47
N SER A 74 3.84 -7.25 -9.14
CA SER A 74 5.07 -7.09 -9.90
C SER A 74 6.05 -6.23 -9.10
N ALA A 75 7.20 -6.79 -8.73
CA ALA A 75 8.29 -6.01 -8.13
C ALA A 75 9.44 -5.94 -9.15
N ARG A 76 9.94 -4.73 -9.39
CA ARG A 76 11.19 -4.53 -10.14
C ARG A 76 12.32 -4.39 -9.13
N ARG A 77 13.40 -5.15 -9.33
CA ARG A 77 14.62 -5.08 -8.50
C ARG A 77 15.26 -3.70 -8.59
#